data_AF-A0A2I1HDR6-F1
#
_entry.id   AF-A0A2I1HDR6-F1
#
_cell.length_a   1.000
_cell.length_b   1.000
_cell.length_c   1.000
_cell.angle_alpha   90.00
_cell.angle_beta   90.00
_cell.angle_gamma   90.00
#
_symmetry.space_group_name_H-M   'P 1'
#
loop_
_entity.id
_entity.type
_entity.pdbx_description
1 polymer ?
#
loop_
_entity_poly.entity_id
_entity_poly.type
_entity_poly.pdbx_seq_one_letter_code
_entity_poly.pdbx_strand_id
1 'polypeptide(L)'
;MEDNGSKKNSFTENLVDSAFMFVPFAKFLPLINDVGNFFNEIIELVEAAEHNKRTCVMLKQRVRIAELAVRELREKRKERKEFFNKTNYIRLQELSGIITRIKNFISEISQMKSLIKHIKAKNTEKLFKELCMEFDSCINLLSFSIDIKIADELAQLKSDQDDLFKYILGMEDGTIKKIGDDVSYVKDDTEEIKACLANLSKEFSSTVVKVNAMNNTMEKFMKEPSQNQTKIDNIFQAHTLKISDYKQDDKEKPRKKGRVTKWCDIKIECVEFAFKTISDKEDQKIVQNQVTILKELHDWQNIIKFYGLT
;
A
#
# COMPACT_ATOMS: atom_id res chain seq x y z
N MET A 1 -45.64 33.72 -45.38
CA MET A 1 -45.10 35.10 -45.33
C MET A 1 -45.73 35.73 -44.10
N GLU A 2 -45.05 36.06 -43.01
CA GLU A 2 -43.61 36.23 -42.78
C GLU A 2 -43.23 35.74 -41.38
N ASP A 3 -42.04 35.16 -41.34
CA ASP A 3 -41.24 34.79 -40.19
C ASP A 3 -40.62 36.07 -39.60
N ASN A 4 -40.63 36.22 -38.28
CA ASN A 4 -39.76 37.17 -37.60
C ASN A 4 -39.24 36.54 -36.30
N GLY A 5 -38.04 36.00 -36.43
CA GLY A 5 -37.29 35.41 -35.35
C GLY A 5 -36.92 36.39 -34.25
N SER A 6 -36.81 35.84 -33.04
CA SER A 6 -35.95 36.36 -32.01
C SER A 6 -35.21 35.18 -31.37
N LYS A 7 -34.25 34.62 -32.12
CA LYS A 7 -33.16 33.83 -31.54
C LYS A 7 -32.09 34.82 -31.07
N LYS A 8 -32.20 35.28 -29.83
CA LYS A 8 -31.10 35.91 -29.12
C LYS A 8 -30.73 35.04 -27.92
N ASN A 9 -29.44 34.75 -27.86
CA ASN A 9 -28.67 34.34 -26.68
C ASN A 9 -28.70 32.85 -26.31
N SER A 10 -27.95 32.03 -27.06
CA SER A 10 -27.40 30.76 -26.52
C SER A 10 -25.88 30.67 -26.63
N PHE A 11 -25.20 31.69 -27.16
CA PHE A 11 -23.74 31.74 -27.26
C PHE A 11 -23.07 32.49 -26.10
N THR A 12 -23.79 33.40 -25.43
CA THR A 12 -23.22 34.20 -24.33
C THR A 12 -23.28 33.50 -22.98
N GLU A 13 -24.18 32.53 -22.77
CA GLU A 13 -24.25 31.78 -21.50
C GLU A 13 -23.15 30.72 -21.36
N ASN A 14 -22.69 30.09 -22.45
CA ASN A 14 -21.64 29.09 -22.40
C ASN A 14 -20.21 29.67 -22.23
N LEU A 15 -20.02 30.98 -22.42
CA LEU A 15 -18.74 31.66 -22.20
C LEU A 15 -18.56 32.13 -20.74
N VAL A 16 -19.66 32.30 -20.00
CA VAL A 16 -19.63 32.80 -18.62
C VAL A 16 -19.23 31.70 -17.63
N ASP A 17 -19.61 30.44 -17.88
CA ASP A 17 -19.22 29.30 -17.02
C ASP A 17 -17.74 28.89 -17.17
N SER A 18 -17.14 29.09 -18.35
CA SER A 18 -15.71 28.82 -18.60
C SER A 18 -14.79 29.86 -17.93
N ALA A 19 -15.25 31.11 -17.80
CA ALA A 19 -14.50 32.21 -17.21
C ALA A 19 -14.29 32.09 -15.68
N PHE A 20 -15.08 31.27 -14.99
CA PHE A 20 -15.01 31.10 -13.53
C PHE A 20 -13.97 30.07 -13.03
N MET A 21 -13.24 29.42 -13.94
CA MET A 21 -12.26 28.39 -13.61
C MET A 21 -10.80 28.86 -13.66
N PHE A 22 -10.53 30.09 -14.12
CA PHE A 22 -9.16 30.62 -14.24
C PHE A 22 -8.57 31.06 -12.89
N VAL A 23 -7.35 30.61 -12.59
CA VAL A 23 -6.60 31.06 -11.42
C VAL A 23 -5.37 31.83 -11.89
N PRO A 24 -5.16 33.09 -11.46
CA PRO A 24 -3.99 33.85 -11.86
C PRO A 24 -2.69 33.13 -11.51
N PHE A 25 -1.76 33.06 -12.47
CA PHE A 25 -0.44 32.44 -12.28
C PHE A 25 0.28 32.89 -11.01
N ALA A 26 0.13 34.16 -10.61
CA ALA A 26 0.73 34.69 -9.39
C ALA A 26 0.35 33.89 -8.12
N LYS A 27 -0.83 33.25 -8.10
CA LYS A 27 -1.25 32.38 -6.98
C LYS A 27 -0.53 31.03 -6.97
N PHE A 28 -0.05 30.55 -8.12
CA PHE A 28 0.71 29.30 -8.21
C PHE A 28 2.18 29.47 -7.82
N LEU A 29 2.73 30.68 -7.91
CA LEU A 29 4.14 30.95 -7.62
C LEU A 29 4.60 30.47 -6.24
N PRO A 30 3.86 30.74 -5.13
CA PRO A 30 4.22 30.21 -3.82
C PRO A 30 4.34 28.68 -3.84
N LEU A 31 3.34 27.97 -4.38
CA LEU A 31 3.35 26.49 -4.43
C LEU A 31 4.50 25.93 -5.27
N ILE A 32 4.81 26.57 -6.41
CA ILE A 32 5.94 26.18 -7.26
C ILE A 32 7.26 26.33 -6.48
N ASN A 33 7.43 27.45 -5.76
CA ASN A 33 8.61 27.70 -4.97
C ASN A 33 8.70 26.75 -3.76
N ASP A 34 7.59 26.49 -3.08
CA ASP A 34 7.52 25.59 -1.92
C ASP A 34 7.95 24.17 -2.30
N VAL A 35 7.44 23.65 -3.43
CA VAL A 35 7.86 22.34 -3.96
C VAL A 35 9.38 22.29 -4.20
N GLY A 36 9.95 23.34 -4.79
CA GLY A 36 11.40 23.44 -4.99
C GLY A 36 12.18 23.48 -3.66
N ASN A 37 11.71 24.25 -2.68
CA ASN A 37 12.35 24.35 -1.37
C ASN A 37 12.29 23.02 -0.61
N PHE A 38 11.14 22.34 -0.62
CA PHE A 38 11.01 21.02 0.00
C PHE A 38 11.91 19.99 -0.65
N PHE A 39 12.11 20.05 -1.97
CA PHE A 39 13.04 19.16 -2.65
C PHE A 39 14.49 19.41 -2.20
N ASN A 40 14.91 20.66 -2.03
CA ASN A 40 16.24 20.98 -1.49
C ASN A 40 16.42 20.47 -0.07
N GLU A 41 15.43 20.67 0.81
CA GLU A 41 15.45 20.11 2.17
C GLU A 41 15.53 18.56 2.16
N ILE A 42 14.84 17.90 1.23
CA ILE A 42 14.93 16.45 1.06
C ILE A 42 16.35 16.04 0.64
N ILE A 43 17.02 16.79 -0.24
CA ILE A 43 18.41 16.51 -0.63
C ILE A 43 19.30 16.47 0.62
N GLU A 44 19.21 17.51 1.47
CA GLU A 44 19.98 17.60 2.72
C GLU A 44 19.69 16.43 3.67
N LEU A 45 18.41 16.08 3.85
CA LEU A 45 18.02 14.95 4.69
C LEU A 45 18.57 13.60 4.18
N VAL A 46 18.54 13.38 2.86
CA VAL A 46 19.07 12.14 2.26
C VAL A 46 20.59 12.08 2.35
N GLU A 47 21.28 13.21 2.20
CA GLU A 47 22.75 13.27 2.36
C GLU A 47 23.18 13.01 3.81
N ALA A 48 22.40 13.48 4.79
CA ALA A 48 22.62 13.23 6.21
C ALA A 48 22.09 11.88 6.71
N ALA A 49 21.47 11.06 5.85
CA ALA A 49 20.82 9.83 6.27
C ALA A 49 21.84 8.78 6.72
N GLU A 50 21.68 8.28 7.95
CA GLU A 50 22.50 7.18 8.47
C GLU A 50 21.91 5.82 8.10
N HIS A 51 20.57 5.73 8.11
CA HIS A 51 19.80 4.50 7.85
C HIS A 51 18.79 4.67 6.72
N ASN A 52 18.23 3.55 6.26
CA ASN A 52 17.23 3.49 5.20
C ASN A 52 17.61 4.28 3.93
N LYS A 53 18.91 4.23 3.58
CA LYS A 53 19.50 5.06 2.53
C LYS A 53 18.88 4.77 1.16
N ARG A 54 18.58 3.51 0.82
CA ARG A 54 18.00 3.17 -0.48
C ARG A 54 16.60 3.77 -0.60
N THR A 55 15.79 3.60 0.43
CA THR A 55 14.42 4.16 0.54
C THR A 55 14.44 5.69 0.46
N CYS A 56 15.34 6.34 1.20
CA CYS A 56 15.51 7.79 1.19
C CYS A 56 15.87 8.30 -0.21
N VAL A 57 16.84 7.68 -0.87
CA VAL A 57 17.24 8.02 -2.24
C VAL A 57 16.11 7.83 -3.24
N MET A 58 15.32 6.76 -3.09
CA MET A 58 14.18 6.48 -3.96
C MET A 58 13.09 7.56 -3.82
N LEU A 59 12.69 7.89 -2.59
CA LEU A 59 11.69 8.93 -2.35
C LEU A 59 12.16 10.31 -2.83
N LYS A 60 13.45 10.63 -2.66
CA LYS A 60 14.05 11.84 -3.25
C LYS A 60 13.92 11.86 -4.76
N GLN A 61 14.18 10.75 -5.44
CA GLN A 61 14.08 10.69 -6.90
C GLN A 61 12.64 10.88 -7.39
N ARG A 62 11.64 10.37 -6.66
CA ARG A 62 10.22 10.64 -6.97
C ARG A 62 9.92 12.13 -6.88
N VAL A 63 10.28 12.77 -5.78
CA VAL A 63 10.05 14.21 -5.58
C VAL A 63 10.81 15.04 -6.62
N ARG A 64 12.03 14.63 -7.00
CA ARG A 64 12.80 15.29 -8.07
C ARG A 64 12.00 15.37 -9.36
N ILE A 65 11.39 14.27 -9.79
CA ILE A 65 10.67 14.25 -11.07
C ILE A 65 9.44 15.18 -11.01
N ALA A 66 8.73 15.19 -9.88
CA ALA A 66 7.63 16.13 -9.66
C ALA A 66 8.10 17.59 -9.63
N GLU A 67 9.19 17.90 -8.93
CA GLU A 67 9.78 19.24 -8.90
C GLU A 67 10.10 19.73 -10.31
N LEU A 68 10.72 18.89 -11.14
CA LEU A 68 11.04 19.24 -12.53
C LEU A 68 9.78 19.58 -13.34
N ALA A 69 8.72 18.77 -13.21
CA ALA A 69 7.45 19.01 -13.90
C ALA A 69 6.77 20.31 -13.43
N VAL A 70 6.79 20.57 -12.12
CA VAL A 70 6.24 21.78 -11.50
C VAL A 70 7.04 23.03 -11.91
N ARG A 71 8.37 22.94 -11.94
CA ARG A 71 9.26 24.02 -12.39
C ARG A 71 9.04 24.35 -13.86
N GLU A 72 8.83 23.34 -14.71
CA GLU A 72 8.54 23.53 -16.13
C GLU A 72 7.20 24.29 -16.34
N LEU A 73 6.23 24.25 -15.41
CA LEU A 73 5.03 25.11 -15.47
C LEU A 73 5.37 26.60 -15.47
N ARG A 74 6.41 27.00 -14.74
CA ARG A 74 6.90 28.38 -14.71
C ARG A 74 7.60 28.74 -16.03
N GLU A 75 8.46 27.84 -16.51
CA GLU A 75 9.26 28.05 -17.74
C GLU A 75 8.37 28.10 -18.99
N LYS A 76 7.40 27.19 -19.10
CA LYS A 76 6.47 27.05 -20.23
C LYS A 76 5.09 27.66 -19.96
N ARG A 77 5.01 28.67 -19.09
CA ARG A 77 3.74 29.31 -18.67
C ARG A 77 2.84 29.71 -19.85
N LYS A 78 3.42 30.23 -20.93
CA LYS A 78 2.65 30.69 -22.10
C LYS A 78 2.04 29.54 -22.91
N GLU A 79 2.70 28.39 -22.92
CA GLU A 79 2.27 27.17 -23.62
C GLU A 79 1.28 26.38 -22.76
N ARG A 80 1.46 26.38 -21.44
CA ARG A 80 0.61 25.66 -20.48
C ARG A 80 -0.48 26.52 -19.84
N LYS A 81 -1.05 27.48 -20.56
CA LYS A 81 -2.08 28.41 -20.03
C LYS A 81 -3.28 27.70 -19.42
N GLU A 82 -3.73 26.63 -20.07
CA GLU A 82 -4.90 25.83 -19.65
C GLU A 82 -4.67 25.11 -18.31
N PHE A 83 -3.41 24.89 -17.94
CA PHE A 83 -3.06 24.30 -16.64
C PHE A 83 -3.48 25.21 -15.48
N PHE A 84 -3.49 26.54 -15.65
CA PHE A 84 -3.73 27.50 -14.57
C PHE A 84 -5.22 27.71 -14.29
N ASN A 85 -5.85 26.63 -13.84
CA ASN A 85 -7.25 26.58 -13.46
C ASN A 85 -7.42 26.18 -11.98
N LYS A 86 -8.65 26.31 -11.46
CA LYS A 86 -8.98 26.04 -10.06
C LYS A 86 -8.71 24.58 -9.66
N THR A 87 -9.02 23.63 -10.54
CA THR A 87 -8.80 22.20 -10.28
C THR A 87 -7.32 21.92 -10.07
N ASN A 88 -6.48 22.34 -11.01
CA ASN A 88 -5.04 22.12 -10.96
C ASN A 88 -4.36 22.93 -9.85
N TYR A 89 -4.92 24.08 -9.48
CA TYR A 89 -4.47 24.81 -8.28
C TYR A 89 -4.61 23.94 -7.02
N ILE A 90 -5.80 23.36 -6.81
CA ILE A 90 -6.06 22.46 -5.67
C ILE A 90 -5.15 21.22 -5.74
N ARG A 91 -5.00 20.60 -6.92
CA ARG A 91 -4.10 19.45 -7.08
C ARG A 91 -2.64 19.79 -6.78
N LEU A 92 -2.18 20.98 -7.14
CA LEU A 92 -0.82 21.41 -6.80
C LEU A 92 -0.65 21.66 -5.29
N GLN A 93 -1.69 22.14 -4.60
CA GLN A 93 -1.71 22.21 -3.13
C GLN A 93 -1.64 20.82 -2.49
N GLU A 94 -2.39 19.85 -3.02
CA GLU A 94 -2.34 18.45 -2.57
C GLU A 94 -0.94 17.86 -2.78
N LEU A 95 -0.33 18.06 -3.95
CA LEU A 95 1.03 17.61 -4.24
C LEU A 95 2.05 18.21 -3.25
N SER A 96 1.96 19.51 -2.98
CA SER A 96 2.80 20.20 -1.99
C SER A 96 2.66 19.58 -0.59
N GLY A 97 1.43 19.24 -0.17
CA GLY A 97 1.15 18.55 1.08
C GLY A 97 1.73 17.12 1.12
N ILE A 98 1.61 16.36 0.03
CA ILE A 98 2.18 15.01 -0.08
C ILE A 98 3.71 15.06 -0.01
N ILE A 99 4.35 15.98 -0.74
CA ILE A 99 5.81 16.17 -0.71
C ILE A 99 6.29 16.53 0.70
N THR A 100 5.53 17.37 1.42
CA THR A 100 5.82 17.69 2.83
C THR A 100 5.78 16.43 3.72
N ARG A 101 4.78 15.56 3.54
CA ARG A 101 4.70 14.30 4.28
C ARG A 101 5.83 13.33 3.91
N ILE A 102 6.22 13.27 2.64
CA ILE A 102 7.39 12.49 2.18
C ILE A 102 8.66 13.02 2.86
N LYS A 103 8.87 14.33 2.89
CA LYS A 103 10.01 14.95 3.59
C LYS A 103 10.06 14.54 5.06
N ASN A 104 8.93 14.65 5.76
CA ASN A 104 8.85 14.27 7.18
C ASN A 104 9.14 12.77 7.37
N PHE A 105 8.59 11.92 6.49
CA PHE A 105 8.87 10.49 6.52
C PHE A 105 10.35 10.17 6.30
N ILE A 106 11.02 10.83 5.34
CA ILE A 106 12.47 10.70 5.14
C ILE A 106 13.23 11.10 6.40
N SER A 107 12.88 12.23 7.02
CA SER A 107 13.48 12.67 8.29
C SER A 107 13.31 11.61 9.39
N GLU A 108 12.14 10.99 9.49
CA GLU A 108 11.84 9.96 10.48
C GLU A 108 12.63 8.66 10.26
N ILE A 109 12.74 8.17 9.02
CA ILE A 109 13.39 6.89 8.72
C ILE A 109 14.91 7.01 8.56
N SER A 110 15.44 8.21 8.33
CA SER A 110 16.88 8.43 8.11
C SER A 110 17.72 8.37 9.39
N GLN A 111 17.09 8.50 10.57
CA GLN A 111 17.75 8.63 11.89
C GLN A 111 17.31 7.56 12.90
N MET A 112 18.26 6.97 13.66
CA MET A 112 18.00 5.87 14.62
C MET A 112 17.05 6.22 15.78
N LYS A 113 17.17 7.45 16.31
CA LYS A 113 16.42 7.89 17.50
C LYS A 113 14.90 7.94 17.24
N SER A 114 14.51 8.15 15.98
CA SER A 114 13.14 8.11 15.48
C SER A 114 12.71 6.68 15.12
N LEU A 115 13.59 5.89 14.49
CA LEU A 115 13.34 4.49 14.14
C LEU A 115 12.90 3.63 15.34
N ILE A 116 13.54 3.78 16.50
CA ILE A 116 13.17 3.02 17.73
C ILE A 116 11.73 3.34 18.17
N LYS A 117 11.29 4.60 18.04
CA LYS A 117 9.91 5.04 18.37
C LYS A 117 8.89 4.50 17.36
N HIS A 118 9.25 4.39 16.08
CA HIS A 118 8.38 3.88 15.02
C HIS A 118 8.30 2.34 14.95
N ILE A 119 9.39 1.64 15.31
CA ILE A 119 9.39 0.17 15.46
C ILE A 119 8.39 -0.26 16.54
N LYS A 120 8.26 0.51 17.64
CA LYS A 120 7.20 0.32 18.66
C LYS A 120 5.78 0.61 18.12
N ALA A 121 5.61 1.36 17.04
CA ALA A 121 4.30 1.85 16.55
C ALA A 121 3.69 1.04 15.39
N LYS A 122 4.40 0.05 14.82
CA LYS A 122 3.90 -0.92 13.83
C LYS A 122 3.11 -0.28 12.68
N ASN A 123 3.72 0.48 11.75
CA ASN A 123 3.04 0.91 10.50
C ASN A 123 3.94 1.54 9.38
N THR A 124 5.27 1.49 9.46
CA THR A 124 6.16 2.17 8.48
C THR A 124 5.94 1.74 7.02
N GLU A 125 5.70 0.45 6.77
CA GLU A 125 5.41 -0.05 5.42
C GLU A 125 4.06 0.45 4.90
N LYS A 126 3.03 0.47 5.75
CA LYS A 126 1.70 0.97 5.38
C LYS A 126 1.78 2.45 5.01
N LEU A 127 2.42 3.26 5.87
CA LEU A 127 2.61 4.68 5.63
C LEU A 127 3.40 4.94 4.34
N PHE A 128 4.47 4.18 4.10
CA PHE A 128 5.24 4.24 2.86
C PHE A 128 4.38 3.97 1.63
N LYS A 129 3.58 2.89 1.65
CA LYS A 129 2.67 2.54 0.54
C LYS A 129 1.63 3.62 0.30
N GLU A 130 0.99 4.12 1.36
CA GLU A 130 -0.01 5.19 1.29
C GLU A 130 0.59 6.45 0.66
N LEU A 131 1.77 6.88 1.10
CA LEU A 131 2.46 8.04 0.53
C LEU A 131 2.78 7.87 -0.95
N CYS A 132 3.29 6.71 -1.36
CA CYS A 132 3.61 6.45 -2.76
C CYS A 132 2.35 6.43 -3.64
N MET A 133 1.27 5.79 -3.18
CA MET A 133 0.00 5.74 -3.91
C MET A 133 -0.66 7.12 -4.04
N GLU A 134 -0.68 7.90 -2.96
CA GLU A 134 -1.21 9.27 -2.98
C GLU A 134 -0.40 10.16 -3.95
N PHE A 135 0.93 10.05 -3.92
CA PHE A 135 1.82 10.76 -4.82
C PHE A 135 1.54 10.40 -6.28
N ASP A 136 1.52 9.11 -6.62
CA ASP A 136 1.29 8.63 -7.99
C ASP A 136 -0.09 9.05 -8.51
N SER A 137 -1.12 8.96 -7.66
CA SER A 137 -2.46 9.44 -7.97
C SER A 137 -2.47 10.94 -8.28
N CYS A 138 -1.82 11.76 -7.44
CA CYS A 138 -1.76 13.20 -7.62
C CYS A 138 -1.01 13.60 -8.90
N ILE A 139 0.12 12.95 -9.19
CA ILE A 139 0.93 13.16 -10.40
C ILE A 139 0.13 12.82 -11.67
N ASN A 140 -0.59 11.70 -11.65
CA ASN A 140 -1.47 11.31 -12.76
C ASN A 140 -2.62 12.30 -12.96
N LEU A 141 -3.24 12.78 -11.88
CA LEU A 141 -4.32 13.78 -11.95
C LEU A 141 -3.83 15.14 -12.48
N LEU A 142 -2.60 15.52 -12.15
CA LEU A 142 -1.93 16.70 -12.71
C LEU A 142 -1.52 16.50 -14.18
N SER A 143 -1.70 15.29 -14.73
CA SER A 143 -1.36 14.90 -16.10
C SER A 143 0.11 15.16 -16.44
N PHE A 144 1.01 15.06 -15.45
CA PHE A 144 2.43 15.14 -15.70
C PHE A 144 2.89 13.84 -16.36
N SER A 145 3.49 13.94 -17.55
CA SER A 145 4.11 12.80 -18.22
C SER A 145 5.40 12.45 -17.48
N ILE A 146 5.28 11.54 -16.51
CA ILE A 146 6.36 11.15 -15.61
C ILE A 146 6.52 9.64 -15.71
N ASP A 147 7.62 9.18 -16.33
CA ASP A 147 8.05 7.78 -16.30
C ASP A 147 8.82 7.52 -14.99
N ILE A 148 8.11 7.11 -13.94
CA ILE A 148 8.77 6.55 -12.75
C ILE A 148 9.06 5.10 -13.06
N LYS A 149 10.34 4.74 -13.23
CA LYS A 149 10.73 3.33 -13.21
C LYS A 149 10.50 2.79 -11.80
N ILE A 150 9.38 2.09 -11.61
CA ILE A 150 9.03 1.35 -10.38
C ILE A 150 9.98 0.15 -10.24
N ALA A 151 11.26 0.39 -10.00
CA ALA A 151 12.21 -0.66 -9.70
C ALA A 151 12.04 -1.08 -8.23
N ASP A 152 11.17 -2.08 -8.03
CA ASP A 152 10.82 -2.77 -6.77
C ASP A 152 11.09 -1.96 -5.49
N GLU A 153 10.34 -0.87 -5.34
CA GLU A 153 10.48 0.07 -4.22
C GLU A 153 10.24 -0.60 -2.86
N LEU A 154 9.39 -1.63 -2.86
CA LEU A 154 9.18 -2.47 -1.69
C LEU A 154 10.40 -3.34 -1.39
N ALA A 155 11.10 -3.87 -2.39
CA ALA A 155 12.38 -4.56 -2.15
C ALA A 155 13.46 -3.62 -1.60
N GLN A 156 13.50 -2.35 -2.01
CA GLN A 156 14.45 -1.39 -1.45
C GLN A 156 14.18 -1.10 0.03
N LEU A 157 12.90 -0.87 0.38
CA LEU A 157 12.49 -0.71 1.77
C LEU A 157 12.81 -1.97 2.60
N LYS A 158 12.57 -3.16 2.05
CA LYS A 158 12.90 -4.43 2.72
C LYS A 158 14.39 -4.61 2.92
N SER A 159 15.19 -4.33 1.90
CA SER A 159 16.65 -4.44 2.00
C SER A 159 17.20 -3.49 3.06
N ASP A 160 16.61 -2.30 3.20
CA ASP A 160 16.98 -1.34 4.24
C ASP A 160 16.55 -1.81 5.64
N GLN A 161 15.38 -2.43 5.76
CA GLN A 161 14.93 -3.06 7.01
C GLN A 161 15.82 -4.25 7.41
N ASP A 162 16.23 -5.08 6.45
CA ASP A 162 17.14 -6.21 6.68
C ASP A 162 18.54 -5.74 7.11
N ASP A 163 19.06 -4.68 6.50
CA ASP A 163 20.34 -4.10 6.88
C ASP A 163 20.28 -3.46 8.28
N LEU A 164 19.17 -2.79 8.60
CA LEU A 164 18.93 -2.29 9.94
C LEU A 164 18.85 -3.42 10.97
N PHE A 165 18.16 -4.52 10.64
CA PHE A 165 18.06 -5.70 11.49
C PHE A 165 19.44 -6.34 11.74
N LYS A 166 20.24 -6.49 10.69
CA LYS A 166 21.64 -6.99 10.80
C LYS A 166 22.52 -6.05 11.61
N TYR A 167 22.39 -4.74 11.45
CA TYR A 167 23.16 -3.75 12.22
C TYR A 167 22.82 -3.83 13.71
N ILE A 168 21.54 -3.96 14.06
CA ILE A 168 21.09 -4.10 15.45
C ILE A 168 21.57 -5.43 16.05
N LEU A 169 21.48 -6.55 15.32
CA LEU A 169 21.99 -7.84 15.78
C LEU A 169 23.53 -7.89 15.85
N GLY A 170 24.21 -7.22 14.92
CA GLY A 170 25.68 -7.14 14.86
C GLY A 170 26.30 -6.38 16.04
N MET A 171 25.52 -5.64 16.84
CA MET A 171 25.99 -5.08 18.13
C MET A 171 26.31 -6.16 19.17
N GLU A 172 25.89 -7.42 18.98
CA GLU A 172 26.12 -8.51 19.95
C GLU A 172 27.59 -8.93 20.09
N ASP A 173 28.49 -8.67 19.13
CA ASP A 173 29.87 -9.18 19.23
C ASP A 173 30.87 -8.22 19.92
N GLY A 174 30.48 -6.99 20.30
CA GLY A 174 31.46 -6.07 20.89
C GLY A 174 30.99 -4.87 21.72
N THR A 175 29.75 -4.40 21.58
CA THR A 175 29.40 -3.06 22.11
C THR A 175 28.41 -3.08 23.28
N ILE A 176 27.53 -4.08 23.38
CA ILE A 176 26.59 -4.18 24.52
C ILE A 176 27.32 -4.45 25.85
N LYS A 177 28.50 -5.08 25.81
CA LYS A 177 29.31 -5.34 27.01
C LYS A 177 29.91 -4.08 27.64
N LYS A 178 29.94 -2.94 26.94
CA LYS A 178 30.49 -1.67 27.45
C LYS A 178 29.46 -0.64 27.89
N ILE A 179 28.19 -0.78 27.48
CA ILE A 179 27.10 0.13 27.89
C ILE A 179 26.42 -0.40 29.18
N GLY A 180 26.54 -1.71 29.45
CA GLY A 180 25.92 -2.37 30.59
C GLY A 180 26.46 -1.98 31.98
N ASP A 181 27.62 -1.31 32.05
CA ASP A 181 28.23 -0.94 33.33
C ASP A 181 27.75 0.42 33.86
N ASP A 182 27.15 1.30 33.02
CA ASP A 182 26.88 2.70 33.41
C ASP A 182 25.40 3.14 33.37
N VAL A 183 24.45 2.33 32.86
CA VAL A 183 23.03 2.75 32.85
C VAL A 183 22.08 1.58 33.13
N SER A 184 21.72 1.38 34.40
CA SER A 184 20.77 0.36 34.87
C SER A 184 19.34 0.52 34.32
N TYR A 185 19.02 1.65 33.69
CA TYR A 185 17.70 1.95 33.12
C TYR A 185 17.51 1.50 31.65
N VAL A 186 18.57 1.04 30.95
CA VAL A 186 18.50 0.70 29.51
C VAL A 186 18.21 -0.79 29.25
N LYS A 187 18.40 -1.67 30.26
CA LYS A 187 18.23 -3.14 30.09
C LYS A 187 16.80 -3.56 29.75
N ASP A 188 15.79 -2.99 30.41
CA ASP A 188 14.38 -3.35 30.20
C ASP A 188 13.87 -2.94 28.81
N ASP A 189 14.21 -1.74 28.35
CA ASP A 189 13.86 -1.28 26.99
C ASP A 189 14.57 -2.12 25.92
N THR A 190 15.78 -2.63 26.20
CA THR A 190 16.56 -3.43 25.23
C THR A 190 15.94 -4.81 25.01
N GLU A 191 15.50 -5.50 26.07
CA GLU A 191 14.82 -6.80 25.96
C GLU A 191 13.42 -6.67 25.35
N GLU A 192 12.69 -5.60 25.66
CA GLU A 192 11.39 -5.32 25.04
C GLU A 192 11.53 -5.03 23.53
N ILE A 193 12.55 -4.26 23.13
CA ILE A 193 12.92 -4.02 21.73
C ILE A 193 13.33 -5.33 21.05
N LYS A 194 14.11 -6.18 21.73
CA LYS A 194 14.54 -7.50 21.24
C LYS A 194 13.34 -8.42 20.99
N ALA A 195 12.38 -8.45 21.90
CA ALA A 195 11.13 -9.21 21.76
C ALA A 195 10.23 -8.65 20.64
N CYS A 196 10.11 -7.32 20.50
CA CYS A 196 9.35 -6.69 19.43
C CYS A 196 9.96 -6.99 18.05
N LEU A 197 11.28 -6.88 17.91
CA LEU A 197 12.01 -7.16 16.66
C LEU A 197 11.98 -8.65 16.30
N ALA A 198 12.14 -9.54 17.30
CA ALA A 198 12.02 -10.98 17.10
C ALA A 198 10.59 -11.36 16.64
N ASN A 199 9.55 -10.73 17.22
CA ASN A 199 8.17 -10.93 16.78
C ASN A 199 7.92 -10.40 15.37
N LEU A 200 8.43 -9.21 15.01
CA LEU A 200 8.27 -8.63 13.67
C LEU A 200 8.97 -9.47 12.60
N SER A 201 10.19 -9.91 12.88
CA SER A 201 10.96 -10.81 12.01
C SER A 201 10.31 -12.19 11.89
N LYS A 202 9.74 -12.72 12.98
CA LYS A 202 9.00 -14.00 12.98
C LYS A 202 7.67 -13.91 12.24
N GLU A 203 6.93 -12.81 12.37
CA GLU A 203 5.68 -12.55 11.62
C GLU A 203 5.95 -12.31 10.13
N PHE A 204 7.00 -11.54 9.79
CA PHE A 204 7.43 -11.31 8.41
C PHE A 204 7.98 -12.59 7.77
N SER A 205 8.84 -13.33 8.48
CA SER A 205 9.32 -14.63 8.04
C SER A 205 8.17 -15.62 7.93
N SER A 206 7.23 -15.66 8.88
CA SER A 206 6.05 -16.53 8.80
C SER A 206 5.21 -16.20 7.57
N THR A 207 4.82 -14.94 7.37
CA THR A 207 3.92 -14.56 6.26
C THR A 207 4.62 -14.58 4.91
N VAL A 208 5.88 -14.16 4.79
CA VAL A 208 6.64 -14.20 3.53
C VAL A 208 7.09 -15.62 3.22
N VAL A 209 7.51 -16.44 4.20
CA VAL A 209 7.77 -17.87 3.97
C VAL A 209 6.48 -18.58 3.62
N LYS A 210 5.34 -18.28 4.26
CA LYS A 210 4.04 -18.82 3.86
C LYS A 210 3.68 -18.38 2.44
N VAL A 211 3.77 -17.10 2.09
CA VAL A 211 3.41 -16.61 0.75
C VAL A 211 4.37 -17.10 -0.35
N ASN A 212 5.69 -17.16 -0.09
CA ASN A 212 6.66 -17.73 -1.03
C ASN A 212 6.53 -19.25 -1.13
N ALA A 213 6.31 -19.94 0.00
CA ALA A 213 5.98 -21.36 -0.03
C ALA A 213 4.69 -21.56 -0.82
N MET A 214 3.64 -20.77 -0.61
CA MET A 214 2.38 -20.80 -1.35
C MET A 214 2.59 -20.51 -2.83
N ASN A 215 3.41 -19.53 -3.21
CA ASN A 215 3.70 -19.18 -4.59
C ASN A 215 4.47 -20.29 -5.32
N ASN A 216 5.57 -20.78 -4.72
CA ASN A 216 6.38 -21.88 -5.24
C ASN A 216 5.57 -23.19 -5.31
N THR A 217 4.69 -23.38 -4.34
CA THR A 217 3.78 -24.52 -4.25
C THR A 217 2.68 -24.43 -5.31
N MET A 218 2.12 -23.26 -5.56
CA MET A 218 1.14 -22.99 -6.62
C MET A 218 1.75 -23.21 -8.00
N GLU A 219 2.96 -22.72 -8.26
CA GLU A 219 3.69 -22.97 -9.51
C GLU A 219 3.99 -24.46 -9.74
N LYS A 220 4.26 -25.21 -8.66
CA LYS A 220 4.49 -26.66 -8.72
C LYS A 220 3.19 -27.45 -8.91
N PHE A 221 2.09 -27.01 -8.30
CA PHE A 221 0.78 -27.66 -8.40
C PHE A 221 0.06 -27.43 -9.73
N MET A 222 0.34 -26.32 -10.42
CA MET A 222 -0.10 -26.12 -11.80
C MET A 222 0.56 -27.12 -12.77
N LYS A 223 1.61 -27.84 -12.33
CA LYS A 223 2.36 -28.79 -13.16
C LYS A 223 2.02 -30.26 -12.85
N GLU A 224 1.70 -30.65 -11.60
CA GLU A 224 1.47 -32.06 -11.22
C GLU A 224 0.40 -32.25 -10.10
N PRO A 225 -0.84 -32.69 -10.40
CA PRO A 225 -1.97 -32.66 -9.46
C PRO A 225 -2.04 -33.78 -8.40
N SER A 226 -1.44 -34.97 -8.61
CA SER A 226 -1.90 -36.20 -7.93
C SER A 226 -1.16 -36.63 -6.66
N GLN A 227 0.02 -36.07 -6.33
CA GLN A 227 0.93 -36.64 -5.30
C GLN A 227 1.13 -35.85 -4.00
N ASN A 228 0.44 -34.72 -3.79
CA ASN A 228 0.87 -33.76 -2.74
C ASN A 228 -0.09 -33.55 -1.55
N GLN A 229 -1.23 -34.25 -1.47
CA GLN A 229 -2.25 -34.02 -0.42
C GLN A 229 -1.69 -34.13 1.01
N THR A 230 -0.97 -35.22 1.31
CA THR A 230 -0.38 -35.46 2.64
C THR A 230 0.67 -34.43 3.04
N LYS A 231 1.36 -33.79 2.09
CA LYS A 231 2.31 -32.71 2.38
C LYS A 231 1.60 -31.40 2.72
N ILE A 232 0.43 -31.16 2.11
CA ILE A 232 -0.38 -29.98 2.35
C ILE A 232 -1.04 -30.06 3.72
N ASP A 233 -1.63 -31.21 4.06
CA ASP A 233 -2.27 -31.44 5.36
C ASP A 233 -1.26 -31.35 6.53
N ASN A 234 0.01 -31.68 6.27
CA ASN A 234 1.11 -31.53 7.24
C ASN A 234 1.59 -30.08 7.43
N ILE A 235 1.40 -29.21 6.43
CA ILE A 235 1.84 -27.80 6.48
C ILE A 235 0.68 -26.90 6.95
N PHE A 236 -0.54 -27.20 6.51
CA PHE A 236 -1.75 -26.45 6.82
C PHE A 236 -2.74 -27.39 7.50
N GLN A 237 -3.04 -27.14 8.78
CA GLN A 237 -4.00 -27.94 9.52
C GLN A 237 -5.41 -27.74 8.93
N ALA A 238 -5.87 -28.71 8.14
CA ALA A 238 -7.20 -28.67 7.55
C ALA A 238 -8.27 -28.84 8.63
N HIS A 239 -8.97 -27.76 8.95
CA HIS A 239 -10.16 -27.78 9.79
C HIS A 239 -11.39 -27.64 8.91
N THR A 240 -12.13 -28.74 8.73
CA THR A 240 -13.43 -28.77 8.06
C THR A 240 -14.46 -28.05 8.91
N LEU A 241 -15.29 -27.23 8.26
CA LEU A 241 -16.44 -26.61 8.88
C LEU A 241 -17.54 -27.66 9.03
N LYS A 242 -18.36 -27.57 10.09
CA LYS A 242 -19.54 -28.43 10.22
C LYS A 242 -20.70 -27.74 9.54
N ILE A 243 -21.23 -28.31 8.45
CA ILE A 243 -22.38 -27.74 7.74
C ILE A 243 -23.59 -27.53 8.67
N SER A 244 -23.74 -28.38 9.70
CA SER A 244 -24.79 -28.29 10.72
C SER A 244 -24.72 -27.04 11.60
N ASP A 245 -23.61 -26.32 11.61
CA ASP A 245 -23.47 -25.05 12.34
C ASP A 245 -24.06 -23.86 11.54
N TYR A 246 -24.51 -24.10 10.30
CA TYR A 246 -25.03 -23.07 9.40
C TYR A 246 -26.46 -23.40 8.95
N LYS A 247 -27.24 -22.35 8.67
CA LYS A 247 -28.59 -22.46 8.12
C LYS A 247 -28.67 -21.72 6.79
N GLN A 248 -29.24 -22.38 5.78
CA GLN A 248 -29.49 -21.77 4.48
C GLN A 248 -30.57 -20.68 4.60
N ASP A 249 -30.34 -19.55 3.93
CA ASP A 249 -31.35 -18.51 3.78
C ASP A 249 -32.27 -18.85 2.61
N ASP A 250 -33.40 -19.49 2.91
CA ASP A 250 -34.40 -19.91 1.92
C ASP A 250 -35.13 -18.73 1.25
N LYS A 251 -34.96 -17.50 1.75
CA LYS A 251 -35.56 -16.29 1.15
C LYS A 251 -34.74 -15.75 -0.01
N GLU A 252 -33.44 -16.04 -0.06
CA GLU A 252 -32.53 -15.55 -1.10
C GLU A 252 -32.43 -16.56 -2.26
N LYS A 253 -32.57 -16.09 -3.50
CA LYS A 253 -32.49 -16.97 -4.68
C LYS A 253 -31.05 -17.47 -4.89
N PRO A 254 -30.85 -18.79 -5.07
CA PRO A 254 -29.54 -19.34 -5.38
C PRO A 254 -28.92 -18.74 -6.65
N ARG A 255 -27.62 -18.48 -6.62
CA ARG A 255 -26.85 -17.93 -7.76
C ARG A 255 -26.14 -19.04 -8.54
N LYS A 256 -25.72 -18.72 -9.76
CA LYS A 256 -24.99 -19.65 -10.65
C LYS A 256 -25.70 -21.00 -10.83
N LYS A 257 -27.00 -20.98 -11.20
CA LYS A 257 -27.83 -22.18 -11.40
C LYS A 257 -27.89 -23.09 -10.16
N GLY A 258 -28.03 -22.51 -8.97
CA GLY A 258 -28.13 -23.29 -7.73
C GLY A 258 -26.79 -23.67 -7.10
N ARG A 259 -25.66 -23.34 -7.72
CA ARG A 259 -24.33 -23.72 -7.20
C ARG A 259 -23.84 -22.86 -6.05
N VAL A 260 -24.39 -21.65 -5.87
CA VAL A 260 -24.01 -20.77 -4.77
C VAL A 260 -25.24 -20.35 -3.99
N THR A 261 -25.26 -20.66 -2.70
CA THR A 261 -26.36 -20.38 -1.77
C THR A 261 -25.88 -19.52 -0.60
N LYS A 262 -26.78 -18.68 -0.06
CA LYS A 262 -26.51 -17.83 1.09
C LYS A 262 -26.86 -18.57 2.37
N TRP A 263 -26.00 -18.46 3.38
CA TRP A 263 -26.13 -19.13 4.68
C TRP A 263 -25.80 -18.17 5.81
N CYS A 264 -26.30 -18.45 7.00
CA CYS A 264 -25.94 -17.75 8.24
C CYS A 264 -25.47 -18.75 9.30
N ASP A 265 -24.57 -18.31 10.18
CA ASP A 265 -24.16 -19.09 11.35
C ASP A 265 -25.33 -19.18 12.35
N ILE A 266 -25.62 -20.38 12.85
CA ILE A 266 -26.75 -20.64 13.75
C ILE A 266 -26.50 -20.05 15.15
N LYS A 267 -25.25 -20.00 15.60
CA LYS A 267 -24.86 -19.47 16.92
C LYS A 267 -24.76 -17.95 16.89
N ILE A 268 -24.40 -17.39 15.74
CA ILE A 268 -24.22 -15.95 15.53
C ILE A 268 -25.02 -15.53 14.29
N GLU A 269 -26.33 -15.37 14.44
CA GLU A 269 -27.30 -15.14 13.35
C GLU A 269 -26.97 -13.95 12.42
N CYS A 270 -26.09 -13.03 12.85
CA CYS A 270 -25.70 -11.83 12.09
C CYS A 270 -24.50 -12.03 11.13
N VAL A 271 -23.89 -13.22 11.05
CA VAL A 271 -22.75 -13.46 10.14
C VAL A 271 -23.20 -14.26 8.91
N GLU A 272 -23.05 -13.65 7.74
CA GLU A 272 -23.48 -14.21 6.45
C GLU A 272 -22.33 -14.87 5.70
N PHE A 273 -22.61 -16.01 5.07
CA PHE A 273 -21.68 -16.82 4.31
C PHE A 273 -22.25 -17.19 2.95
N ALA A 274 -21.37 -17.44 1.98
CA ALA A 274 -21.72 -18.02 0.69
C ALA A 274 -21.14 -19.43 0.58
N PHE A 275 -22.00 -20.42 0.39
CA PHE A 275 -21.58 -21.80 0.16
C PHE A 275 -21.63 -22.09 -1.33
N LYS A 276 -20.57 -22.69 -1.86
CA LYS A 276 -20.48 -23.12 -3.26
C LYS A 276 -20.39 -24.63 -3.31
N THR A 277 -21.30 -25.28 -4.04
CA THR A 277 -21.21 -26.71 -4.30
C THR A 277 -20.07 -27.01 -5.28
N ILE A 278 -19.28 -28.03 -4.95
CA ILE A 278 -18.22 -28.57 -5.79
C ILE A 278 -18.86 -29.61 -6.70
N SER A 279 -18.57 -29.55 -8.00
CA SER A 279 -19.14 -30.50 -8.96
C SER A 279 -18.39 -31.83 -8.91
N ASP A 280 -19.08 -32.94 -9.15
CA ASP A 280 -18.46 -34.28 -9.27
C ASP A 280 -17.41 -34.41 -10.39
N LYS A 281 -17.37 -33.43 -11.31
CA LYS A 281 -16.37 -33.33 -12.39
C LYS A 281 -15.10 -32.58 -11.97
N GLU A 282 -15.13 -31.88 -10.84
CA GLU A 282 -13.98 -31.16 -10.29
C GLU A 282 -13.19 -32.13 -9.40
N ASP A 283 -11.85 -32.13 -9.53
CA ASP A 283 -11.01 -32.95 -8.67
C ASP A 283 -11.07 -32.39 -7.24
N GLN A 284 -11.76 -33.12 -6.36
CA GLN A 284 -11.99 -32.71 -4.97
C GLN A 284 -10.68 -32.44 -4.22
N LYS A 285 -9.58 -33.14 -4.55
CA LYS A 285 -8.27 -32.90 -3.94
C LYS A 285 -7.69 -31.57 -4.40
N ILE A 286 -7.83 -31.22 -5.66
CA ILE A 286 -7.40 -29.92 -6.19
C ILE A 286 -8.17 -28.79 -5.51
N VAL A 287 -9.49 -28.95 -5.38
CA VAL A 287 -10.33 -27.94 -4.72
C VAL A 287 -10.00 -27.82 -3.24
N GLN A 288 -9.80 -28.94 -2.53
CA GLN A 288 -9.33 -28.96 -1.14
C GLN A 288 -8.04 -28.17 -0.98
N ASN A 289 -7.06 -28.41 -1.84
CA ASN A 289 -5.76 -27.74 -1.77
C ASN A 289 -5.88 -26.23 -2.01
N GLN A 290 -6.65 -25.82 -3.01
CA GLN A 290 -6.90 -24.41 -3.28
C GLN A 290 -7.58 -23.72 -2.10
N VAL A 291 -8.61 -24.34 -1.51
CA VAL A 291 -9.34 -23.74 -0.39
C VAL A 291 -8.51 -23.69 0.89
N THR A 292 -7.74 -24.74 1.19
CA THR A 292 -6.80 -24.77 2.32
C THR A 292 -5.79 -23.61 2.23
N ILE A 293 -5.24 -23.36 1.04
CA ILE A 293 -4.31 -22.25 0.80
C ILE A 293 -5.03 -20.89 0.92
N LEU A 294 -6.18 -20.73 0.26
CA LEU A 294 -6.89 -19.44 0.24
C LEU A 294 -7.44 -19.04 1.62
N LYS A 295 -7.72 -19.99 2.50
CA LYS A 295 -8.15 -19.72 3.89
C LYS A 295 -7.06 -19.03 4.71
N GLU A 296 -5.77 -19.26 4.42
CA GLU A 296 -4.69 -18.54 5.09
C GLU A 296 -4.68 -17.03 4.77
N LEU A 297 -5.36 -16.62 3.69
CA LEU A 297 -5.48 -15.21 3.30
C LEU A 297 -6.70 -14.51 3.91
N HIS A 298 -7.39 -15.12 4.89
CA HIS A 298 -8.64 -14.58 5.44
C HIS A 298 -8.51 -13.20 6.11
N ASP A 299 -7.32 -12.84 6.59
CA ASP A 299 -7.02 -11.55 7.21
C ASP A 299 -6.79 -10.41 6.20
N TRP A 300 -6.71 -10.73 4.90
CA TRP A 300 -6.43 -9.74 3.87
C TRP A 300 -7.70 -8.96 3.48
N GLN A 301 -7.66 -7.64 3.63
CA GLN A 301 -8.83 -6.75 3.45
C GLN A 301 -9.33 -6.65 1.99
N ASN A 302 -8.46 -6.93 1.02
CA ASN A 302 -8.75 -6.73 -0.41
C ASN A 302 -9.04 -8.03 -1.18
N ILE A 303 -9.05 -9.18 -0.48
CA ILE A 303 -9.28 -10.50 -1.10
C ILE A 303 -10.60 -11.06 -0.56
N ILE A 304 -11.32 -11.78 -1.42
CA ILE A 304 -12.50 -12.54 -1.00
C ILE A 304 -12.07 -13.54 0.08
N LYS A 305 -12.74 -13.52 1.22
CA LYS A 305 -12.43 -14.41 2.35
C LYS A 305 -12.90 -15.83 2.09
N PHE A 306 -11.99 -16.78 2.25
CA PHE A 306 -12.29 -18.21 2.21
C PHE A 306 -12.23 -18.78 3.62
N TYR A 307 -13.27 -19.52 4.01
CA TYR A 307 -13.41 -20.01 5.40
C TYR A 307 -13.15 -21.52 5.53
N GLY A 308 -13.16 -22.26 4.42
CA GLY A 308 -12.88 -23.69 4.40
C GLY A 308 -13.86 -24.47 3.55
N LEU A 309 -13.83 -25.79 3.73
CA LEU A 309 -14.76 -26.75 3.15
C LEU A 309 -15.61 -27.37 4.26
N THR A 310 -16.78 -27.87 3.88
CA THR A 310 -17.69 -28.68 4.71
C THR A 310 -17.74 -30.11 4.27
#